data_AF-A0A960PQF8-F1
#
_entry.id   AF-A0A960PQF8-F1
#
_cell.length_a   1.000
_cell.length_b   1.000
_cell.length_c   1.000
_cell.angle_alpha   90.00
_cell.angle_beta   90.00
_cell.angle_gamma   90.00
#
_symmetry.space_group_name_H-M   'P 1'
#
loop_
_entity.id
_entity.type
_entity.pdbx_description
1 polymer ?
#
loop_
_entity_poly.entity_id
_entity_poly.type
_entity_poly.pdbx_seq_one_letter_code
_entity_poly.pdbx_strand_id
1 'polypeptide(L)' 'MSTMNHKGYTARIELDDRDGIFVGRVLGLEANVSFHGETATELRAAFETAVEDYLEDCEE' A
#
# COMPACT_ATOMS: atom_id res chain seq x y z
N MET A 1 -3.61 13.97 -4.50
CA MET A 1 -3.75 12.50 -4.43
C MET A 1 -2.63 11.89 -5.22
N SER A 2 -1.77 11.12 -4.56
CA SER A 2 -0.65 10.43 -5.22
C SER A 2 -1.02 8.97 -5.40
N THR A 3 -0.55 8.33 -6.47
CA THR A 3 -0.79 6.91 -6.74
C THR A 3 0.54 6.20 -6.96
N MET A 4 0.70 5.03 -6.36
CA MET A 4 1.83 4.13 -6.60
C MET A 4 1.36 2.91 -7.40
N ASN A 5 2.29 2.32 -8.15
CA ASN A 5 2.05 1.08 -8.88
C ASN A 5 3.19 0.10 -8.64
N HIS A 6 2.89 -1.14 -8.29
CA HIS A 6 3.86 -2.21 -8.08
C HIS A 6 3.28 -3.55 -8.56
N LYS A 7 4.02 -4.33 -9.36
CA LYS A 7 3.58 -5.63 -9.93
C LYS A 7 2.18 -5.62 -10.60
N GLY A 8 1.73 -4.45 -11.09
CA GLY A 8 0.40 -4.27 -11.69
C GLY A 8 -0.70 -3.91 -10.70
N TYR A 9 -0.40 -3.88 -9.40
CA TYR A 9 -1.28 -3.35 -8.36
C TYR A 9 -1.13 -1.85 -8.23
N THR A 10 -2.24 -1.15 -8.13
CA THR A 10 -2.26 0.30 -7.95
C THR A 10 -2.65 0.62 -6.51
N ALA A 11 -1.84 1.41 -5.82
CA ALA A 11 -2.17 1.94 -4.51
C ALA A 11 -2.43 3.44 -4.56
N ARG A 12 -3.43 3.88 -3.79
CA ARG A 12 -3.76 5.29 -3.63
C ARG A 12 -3.21 5.78 -2.31
N ILE A 13 -2.47 6.88 -2.35
CA ILE A 13 -1.83 7.49 -1.20
C ILE A 13 -2.54 8.77 -0.83
N GLU A 14 -2.89 8.88 0.44
CA GLU A 14 -3.49 10.04 1.06
C GLU A 14 -2.66 10.45 2.28
N LEU A 15 -2.51 11.76 2.50
CA LEU A 15 -1.81 12.26 3.68
C LEU A 15 -2.86 12.49 4.76
N ASP A 16 -2.67 11.86 5.92
CA ASP A 16 -3.46 12.17 7.10
C ASP A 16 -2.84 13.37 7.81
N ASP A 17 -3.53 14.51 7.78
CA ASP A 17 -3.06 15.76 8.37
C ASP A 17 -3.08 15.74 9.91
N ARG A 18 -3.78 14.77 10.52
CA ARG A 18 -3.93 14.67 11.98
C ARG A 18 -2.75 13.96 12.60
N ASP A 19 -2.34 12.84 12.00
CA ASP A 19 -1.17 12.06 12.43
C ASP A 19 0.11 12.50 11.71
N GLY A 20 0.00 13.22 10.59
CA GLY A 20 1.15 13.62 9.77
C GLY A 20 1.79 12.45 9.01
N ILE A 21 1.05 11.35 8.85
CA ILE A 21 1.50 10.13 8.17
C ILE A 21 0.82 9.98 6.81
N PHE A 22 1.46 9.26 5.92
CA PHE A 22 0.85 8.85 4.66
C PHE A 22 0.14 7.52 4.86
N VAL A 23 -1.08 7.45 4.34
CA VAL A 23 -1.91 6.25 4.34
C VAL A 23 -2.09 5.80 2.90
N GLY A 24 -1.68 4.58 2.61
CA GLY A 24 -1.79 3.92 1.33
C GLY A 24 -2.83 2.82 1.35
N ARG A 25 -3.65 2.75 0.30
CA ARG A 25 -4.59 1.63 0.11
C ARG A 25 -4.47 1.06 -1.29
N VAL A 26 -4.33 -0.25 -1.37
CA VAL A 26 -4.26 -0.96 -2.65
C VAL A 26 -5.65 -1.06 -3.23
N LEU A 27 -5.75 -0.80 -4.53
CA LEU A 27 -6.97 -0.85 -5.33
C LEU A 27 -6.88 -2.07 -6.26
N GLY A 28 -8.03 -2.71 -6.48
CA GLY A 28 -8.13 -3.84 -7.41
C GLY A 28 -7.77 -5.19 -6.81
N LEU A 29 -7.62 -5.27 -5.48
CA LEU A 29 -7.50 -6.51 -4.72
C LEU A 29 -8.82 -6.86 -4.05
N GLU A 30 -9.15 -8.15 -3.95
CA GLU A 30 -10.26 -8.63 -3.10
C GLU A 30 -9.93 -8.45 -1.61
N ALA A 31 -8.67 -8.65 -1.24
CA ALA A 31 -8.20 -8.34 0.09
C ALA A 31 -8.11 -6.82 0.31
N ASN A 32 -8.54 -6.38 1.49
CA ASN A 32 -8.38 -5.00 1.93
C ASN A 32 -6.94 -4.76 2.38
N VAL A 33 -6.04 -4.60 1.41
CA VAL A 33 -4.64 -4.30 1.68
C VAL A 33 -4.46 -2.79 1.86
N SER A 34 -4.12 -2.38 3.07
CA SER A 34 -3.80 -1.00 3.43
C SER A 34 -2.50 -0.94 4.22
N PHE A 35 -1.74 0.11 3.99
CA PHE A 35 -0.42 0.34 4.58
C PHE A 35 -0.27 1.82 4.93
N HIS A 36 0.70 2.15 5.77
CA HIS A 36 0.95 3.51 6.20
C HIS A 36 2.45 3.69 6.45
N GLY A 37 2.90 4.93 6.47
CA GLY A 37 4.28 5.25 6.78
C GLY A 37 4.54 6.75 6.75
N GLU A 38 5.66 7.14 7.33
CA GLU A 38 6.03 8.54 7.51
C GLU A 38 6.73 9.09 6.25
N THR A 39 7.32 8.21 5.44
CA THR A 39 8.05 8.57 4.23
C THR A 39 7.57 7.77 3.02
N ALA A 40 7.78 8.32 1.81
CA ALA A 40 7.48 7.62 0.57
C ALA A 40 8.25 6.28 0.43
N THR A 41 9.44 6.19 1.00
CA THR A 41 10.26 4.97 0.99
C THR A 41 9.66 3.90 1.87
N GLU A 42 9.28 4.23 3.10
CA GLU A 42 8.58 3.28 4.00
C GLU A 42 7.24 2.85 3.43
N LEU A 43 6.47 3.78 2.86
CA LEU A 43 5.21 3.42 2.20
C LEU A 43 5.42 2.41 1.10
N ARG A 44 6.45 2.61 0.28
CA ARG A 44 6.73 1.73 -0.83
C ARG A 44 7.17 0.36 -0.35
N ALA A 45 8.00 0.29 0.69
CA ALA A 45 8.39 -0.98 1.31
C ALA A 45 7.17 -1.70 1.91
N ALA A 46 6.35 -1.00 2.70
CA ALA A 46 5.13 -1.55 3.28
C ALA A 46 4.13 -2.03 2.22
N PHE A 47 4.00 -1.29 1.12
CA PHE A 47 3.18 -1.69 -0.03
C PHE A 47 3.70 -2.97 -0.69
N GLU A 48 5.02 -3.03 -0.95
CA GLU A 48 5.66 -4.17 -1.59
C GLU A 48 5.51 -5.43 -0.73
N THR A 49 5.80 -5.33 0.57
CA THR A 49 5.57 -6.42 1.53
C THR A 49 4.11 -6.86 1.59
N ALA A 50 3.16 -5.93 1.64
CA ALA A 50 1.74 -6.29 1.74
C ALA A 50 1.20 -6.93 0.46
N VAL A 51 1.74 -6.57 -0.71
CA VAL A 51 1.43 -7.25 -1.98
C VAL A 51 2.09 -8.62 -2.04
N GLU A 52 3.31 -8.77 -1.56
CA GLU A 52 4.00 -10.07 -1.53
C GLU A 52 3.34 -11.05 -0.56
N ASP A 53 2.96 -10.58 0.63
CA ASP A 53 2.20 -11.35 1.62
C ASP A 53 0.85 -11.81 1.05
N TYR A 54 0.13 -10.92 0.35
CA TYR A 54 -1.10 -11.28 -0.36
C TYR A 54 -0.86 -12.32 -1.46
N LEU A 55 0.23 -12.21 -2.22
CA LEU A 55 0.56 -13.18 -3.26
C LEU A 55 0.92 -14.54 -2.67
N GLU A 56 1.61 -14.57 -1.53
CA GLU A 56 1.98 -15.78 -0.81
C GLU A 56 0.73 -16.47 -0.24
N ASP A 57 -0.18 -15.72 0.42
CA ASP A 57 -1.45 -16.25 0.95
C ASP A 57 -2.39 -16.74 -0.16
N CYS A 58 -2.34 -16.11 -1.35
CA CYS A 58 -3.12 -16.51 -2.52
C CYS A 58 -2.54 -17.75 -3.26
N GLU A 59 -1.31 -18.15 -2.95
CA GLU A 59 -0.66 -19.34 -3.54
C GLU A 59 -0.88 -20.62 -2.70
N GLU A 60 -1.55 -20.54 -1.54
CA GLU A 60 -2.03 -21.69 -0.73
C GLU A 60 -3.38 -22.28 -1.19
#